data_AF-A0A507E6Q6-F1
#
_entry.id   AF-A0A507E6Q6-F1
#
_cell.length_a   1.000
_cell.length_b   1.000
_cell.length_c   1.000
_cell.angle_alpha   90.00
_cell.angle_beta   90.00
_cell.angle_gamma   90.00
#
_symmetry.space_group_name_H-M   'P 1'
#
loop_
_entity.id
_entity.type
_entity.pdbx_description
1 polymer ?
#
loop_
_entity_poly.entity_id
_entity_poly.type
_entity_poly.pdbx_seq_one_letter_code
_entity_poly.pdbx_strand_id
1 'polypeptide(L)'
;MFMLKRIAFSARRSDGPQPHFINLEFSQKMTLTKLSIYVDHGRDESYTPREIAVRAGNSFYDLQDVQRFEIGEDTGWVDFVLCEDEDTTRPLRAFLVQICILENYQHGKDTHVRGLKIWAPSLRLDMMVPEMPPFSTLEYQMQVLDNSLNTPHSSKRSRPAIPGGGQ
;
A
#
# COMPACT_ATOMS: atom_id res chain seq x y z
N MET A 1 -6.34 4.63 -6.97
CA MET A 1 -5.04 4.97 -7.60
C MET A 1 -3.93 4.52 -6.68
N PHE A 2 -3.00 3.72 -7.19
CA PHE A 2 -1.93 3.05 -6.47
C PHE A 2 -1.15 4.01 -5.57
N MET A 3 -0.90 3.65 -4.30
CA MET A 3 0.12 4.33 -3.52
C MET A 3 1.48 3.94 -4.11
N LEU A 4 1.84 4.57 -5.23
CA LEU A 4 3.20 4.66 -5.70
C LEU A 4 3.89 5.65 -4.76
N LYS A 5 4.24 5.21 -3.55
CA LYS A 5 5.28 5.92 -2.81
C LYS A 5 6.54 5.61 -3.60
N ARG A 6 6.82 6.47 -4.59
CA ARG A 6 8.09 6.51 -5.32
C ARG A 6 9.12 6.93 -4.30
N ILE A 7 9.56 5.98 -3.48
CA ILE A 7 10.66 6.21 -2.55
C ILE A 7 11.87 6.29 -3.46
N ALA A 8 12.28 7.53 -3.73
CA ALA A 8 13.54 7.83 -4.37
C ALA A 8 14.63 7.32 -3.43
N PHE A 9 15.03 6.07 -3.63
CA PHE A 9 16.26 5.58 -3.04
C PHE A 9 17.38 6.28 -3.81
N SER A 10 18.13 7.14 -3.12
CA SER A 10 19.48 7.43 -3.54
C SER A 10 20.21 6.10 -3.44
N ALA A 11 20.38 5.42 -4.58
CA ALA A 11 21.21 4.24 -4.71
C ALA A 11 22.67 4.66 -4.43
N ARG A 12 22.97 4.95 -3.16
CA ARG A 12 24.33 4.92 -2.68
C ARG A 12 24.65 3.45 -2.51
N ARG A 13 25.49 2.96 -3.43
CA ARG A 13 26.29 1.73 -3.31
C ARG A 13 26.48 1.38 -1.84
N SER A 14 25.93 0.23 -1.44
CA SER A 14 25.79 -0.17 -0.04
C SER A 14 27.14 -0.57 0.55
N ASP A 15 27.98 0.41 0.94
CA ASP A 15 29.30 0.14 1.55
C ASP A 15 29.17 -0.20 3.04
N GLY A 16 28.39 -1.23 3.35
CA GLY A 16 28.13 -1.73 4.71
C GLY A 16 28.21 -3.26 4.77
N PRO A 17 28.33 -3.83 5.99
CA PRO A 17 28.22 -5.27 6.16
C PRO A 17 26.82 -5.76 5.77
N GLN A 18 26.74 -6.91 5.10
CA GLN A 18 25.46 -7.58 4.84
C GLN A 18 24.80 -8.02 6.16
N PRO A 19 23.46 -8.09 6.20
CA PRO A 19 22.52 -7.84 5.10
C PRO A 19 22.25 -6.34 4.84
N HIS A 20 21.89 -6.00 3.60
CA HIS A 20 21.51 -4.62 3.23
C HIS A 20 20.02 -4.38 3.46
N PHE A 21 19.64 -3.18 3.88
CA PHE A 21 18.24 -2.89 4.26
C PHE A 21 17.62 -1.76 3.45
N ILE A 22 16.36 -1.95 3.06
CA ILE A 22 15.48 -0.92 2.50
C ILE A 22 14.25 -0.80 3.38
N ASN A 23 14.09 0.35 4.04
CA ASN A 23 12.99 0.61 4.97
C ASN A 23 11.88 1.41 4.27
N LEU A 24 10.64 0.96 4.41
CA LEU A 24 9.43 1.59 3.91
C LEU A 24 8.52 1.95 5.09
N GLU A 25 8.46 3.24 5.41
CA GLU A 25 7.62 3.75 6.51
C GLU A 25 6.33 4.38 5.97
N PHE A 26 5.21 4.00 6.55
CA PHE A 26 3.88 4.49 6.21
C PHE A 26 3.29 5.30 7.38
N SER A 27 2.64 6.42 7.07
CA SER A 27 1.99 7.28 8.08
C SER A 27 0.73 6.65 8.69
N GLN A 28 0.22 5.58 8.09
CA GLN A 28 -0.94 4.81 8.53
C GLN A 28 -0.70 3.33 8.27
N LYS A 29 -1.43 2.45 8.97
CA LYS A 29 -1.32 1.01 8.75
C LYS A 29 -1.78 0.67 7.34
N MET A 30 -0.86 0.26 6.48
CA MET A 30 -1.15 -0.05 5.08
C MET A 30 -1.43 -1.54 4.92
N THR A 31 -2.40 -1.87 4.06
CA THR A 31 -2.58 -3.23 3.54
C THR A 31 -1.77 -3.35 2.25
N LEU A 32 -0.89 -4.33 2.19
CA LEU A 32 0.12 -4.53 1.15
C LEU A 32 -0.10 -5.89 0.54
N THR A 33 -0.09 -5.96 -0.78
CA THR A 33 -0.47 -7.15 -1.56
C THR A 33 0.67 -7.69 -2.38
N LYS A 34 1.55 -6.81 -2.85
CA LYS A 34 2.63 -7.17 -3.76
C LYS A 34 3.82 -6.24 -3.59
N LEU A 35 5.02 -6.80 -3.64
CA LEU A 35 6.29 -6.11 -3.81
C LEU A 35 6.79 -6.39 -5.22
N SER A 36 7.29 -5.39 -5.94
CA SER A 36 7.95 -5.59 -7.23
C SER A 36 9.34 -4.98 -7.19
N ILE A 37 10.35 -5.75 -7.59
CA ILE A 37 11.74 -5.29 -7.68
C ILE A 37 12.19 -5.39 -9.13
N TYR A 38 12.85 -4.35 -9.64
CA TYR A 38 13.48 -4.42 -10.95
C TYR A 38 14.87 -5.04 -10.83
N VAL A 39 15.07 -6.12 -11.56
CA VAL A 39 16.28 -6.95 -11.57
C VAL A 39 16.83 -7.00 -13.00
N ASP A 40 18.15 -6.96 -13.15
CA ASP A 40 18.84 -7.05 -14.44
C ASP A 40 20.16 -7.80 -14.24
N HIS A 41 20.08 -9.14 -14.13
CA HIS A 41 21.24 -9.97 -13.82
C HIS A 41 22.36 -9.82 -14.87
N GLY A 42 22.01 -9.72 -16.16
CA GLY A 42 23.00 -9.55 -17.23
C GLY A 42 23.79 -8.25 -17.15
N ARG A 43 23.24 -7.22 -16.50
CA ARG A 43 23.89 -5.92 -16.30
C ARG A 43 24.57 -5.78 -14.95
N ASP A 44 24.00 -6.37 -13.90
CA ASP A 44 24.44 -6.21 -12.51
C ASP A 44 25.31 -7.35 -12.01
N GLU A 45 25.27 -8.53 -12.63
CA GLU A 45 26.08 -9.71 -12.27
C GLU A 45 26.04 -9.94 -10.75
N SER A 46 27.18 -9.80 -10.06
CA SER A 46 27.32 -9.99 -8.61
C SER A 46 26.61 -8.95 -7.73
N TYR A 47 26.18 -7.82 -8.27
CA TYR A 47 25.40 -6.82 -7.54
C TYR A 47 23.89 -7.14 -7.52
N THR A 48 23.48 -8.23 -8.17
CA THR A 48 22.08 -8.65 -8.26
C THR A 48 21.66 -9.35 -6.97
N PRO A 49 20.58 -8.93 -6.31
CA PRO A 49 20.05 -9.65 -5.14
C PRO A 49 19.55 -11.03 -5.57
N ARG A 50 19.94 -12.06 -4.82
CA ARG A 50 19.57 -13.47 -5.02
C ARG A 50 18.54 -13.93 -3.99
N GLU A 51 18.74 -13.55 -2.72
CA GLU A 51 17.80 -13.86 -1.64
C GLU A 51 17.41 -12.57 -0.92
N ILE A 52 16.11 -12.38 -0.74
CA ILE A 52 15.55 -11.29 0.05
C ILE A 52 14.63 -11.82 1.14
N ALA A 53 14.58 -11.13 2.27
CA ALA A 53 13.56 -11.31 3.29
C ALA A 53 12.72 -10.03 3.43
N VAL A 54 11.44 -10.20 3.69
CA VAL A 54 10.52 -9.12 4.03
C VAL A 54 10.22 -9.20 5.52
N ARG A 55 10.55 -8.12 6.23
CA ARG A 55 10.17 -7.90 7.62
C ARG A 55 9.06 -6.87 7.72
N ALA A 56 8.18 -7.03 8.69
CA ALA A 56 7.11 -6.08 8.95
C ALA A 56 6.88 -5.86 10.44
N GLY A 57 6.39 -4.68 10.80
CA GLY A 57 6.09 -4.29 12.17
C GLY A 57 5.37 -2.95 12.26
N ASN A 58 5.19 -2.45 13.48
CA ASN A 58 4.67 -1.10 13.72
C ASN A 58 5.81 -0.06 13.81
N SER A 59 7.01 -0.50 14.18
CA SER A 59 8.22 0.28 14.44
C SER A 59 9.47 -0.56 14.15
N PHE A 60 10.66 0.03 14.27
CA PHE A 60 11.92 -0.70 14.11
C PHE A 60 12.18 -1.74 15.23
N TYR A 61 11.50 -1.63 16.37
CA TYR A 61 11.73 -2.48 17.54
C TYR A 61 10.93 -3.79 17.51
N ASP A 62 9.88 -3.86 16.69
CA ASP A 62 8.95 -4.99 16.58
C ASP A 62 8.91 -5.59 15.16
N LEU A 63 9.97 -5.39 14.37
CA LEU A 63 10.12 -6.01 13.06
C LEU A 63 10.23 -7.54 13.21
N GLN A 64 9.40 -8.28 12.48
CA GLN A 64 9.44 -9.74 12.40
C GLN A 64 9.68 -10.20 10.97
N ASP A 65 10.43 -11.30 10.79
CA ASP A 65 10.58 -11.98 9.49
C ASP A 65 9.21 -12.54 9.07
N VAL A 66 8.68 -12.07 7.94
CA VAL A 66 7.35 -12.46 7.44
C VAL A 66 7.50 -13.51 6.34
N GLN A 67 8.30 -13.20 5.32
CA GLN A 67 8.47 -14.05 4.15
C GLN A 67 9.89 -13.90 3.59
N ARG A 68 10.37 -14.96 2.92
CA ARG A 68 11.63 -14.96 2.17
C ARG A 68 11.35 -15.31 0.72
N PHE A 69 12.11 -14.69 -0.18
CA PHE A 69 11.97 -14.90 -1.61
C PHE A 69 13.34 -15.10 -2.23
N GLU A 70 13.42 -16.08 -3.12
CA GLU A 70 14.55 -16.25 -4.03
C GLU A 70 14.26 -15.53 -5.35
N ILE A 71 15.28 -14.88 -5.89
CA ILE A 71 15.25 -14.16 -7.15
C ILE A 71 16.13 -14.95 -8.13
N GLY A 72 15.56 -15.28 -9.31
CA GLY A 72 16.28 -15.94 -10.39
C GLY A 72 17.18 -15.00 -11.19
N GLU A 73 17.81 -15.54 -12.23
CA GLU A 73 18.65 -14.79 -13.18
C GLU A 73 17.79 -14.04 -14.23
N ASP A 74 16.74 -13.37 -13.75
CA ASP A 74 15.77 -12.71 -14.61
C ASP A 74 16.23 -11.29 -15.01
N THR A 75 15.55 -10.74 -16.03
CA THR A 75 15.67 -9.33 -16.42
C THR A 75 14.27 -8.72 -16.53
N GLY A 76 13.99 -7.73 -15.70
CA GLY A 76 12.72 -7.02 -15.66
C GLY A 76 12.17 -6.83 -14.25
N TRP A 77 10.86 -6.62 -14.16
CA TRP A 77 10.15 -6.52 -12.88
C TRP A 77 9.80 -7.93 -12.37
N VAL A 78 10.32 -8.28 -11.20
CA VAL A 78 9.96 -9.51 -10.48
C VAL A 78 8.95 -9.15 -9.40
N ASP A 79 7.85 -9.90 -9.34
CA ASP A 79 6.72 -9.68 -8.46
C ASP A 79 6.69 -10.72 -7.32
N PHE A 80 6.56 -10.25 -6.07
CA PHE A 80 6.46 -11.07 -4.87
C PHE A 80 5.14 -10.78 -4.16
N VAL A 81 4.34 -11.81 -3.90
CA VAL A 81 3.07 -11.68 -3.18
C VAL A 81 3.34 -11.45 -1.70
N LEU A 82 2.68 -10.47 -1.10
CA LEU A 82 2.85 -10.14 0.32
C LEU A 82 1.64 -10.64 1.14
N CYS A 83 1.88 -11.61 2.01
CA CYS A 83 0.95 -12.16 2.97
C CYS A 83 1.46 -11.96 4.41
N GLU A 84 0.57 -12.04 5.40
CA GLU A 84 0.95 -12.02 6.84
C GLU A 84 1.69 -13.30 7.26
N ASP A 85 1.30 -14.44 6.70
CA ASP A 85 1.87 -15.75 7.01
C ASP A 85 1.95 -16.56 5.69
N GLU A 86 2.89 -17.50 5.57
CA GLU A 86 3.06 -18.34 4.36
C GLU A 86 1.82 -19.21 4.07
N ASP A 87 1.12 -19.65 5.12
CA ASP A 87 -0.10 -20.47 5.02
C ASP A 87 -1.35 -19.65 4.73
N THR A 88 -1.29 -18.31 4.83
CA THR A 88 -2.48 -17.47 4.70
C THR A 88 -2.45 -16.67 3.39
N THR A 89 -3.63 -16.54 2.78
CA THR A 89 -3.84 -15.63 1.64
C THR A 89 -4.14 -14.20 2.11
N ARG A 90 -3.91 -13.90 3.39
CA ARG A 90 -4.22 -12.60 4.00
C ARG A 90 -3.14 -11.59 3.64
N PRO A 91 -3.48 -10.46 2.99
CA PRO A 91 -2.50 -9.45 2.62
C PRO A 91 -1.77 -8.89 3.84
N LEU A 92 -0.47 -8.63 3.69
CA LEU A 92 0.38 -8.09 4.75
C LEU A 92 -0.12 -6.71 5.23
N ARG A 93 -0.28 -6.51 6.55
CA ARG A 93 -0.67 -5.20 7.11
C ARG A 93 0.38 -4.62 8.06
N ALA A 94 1.00 -3.50 7.70
CA ALA A 94 2.11 -2.92 8.47
C ALA A 94 2.20 -1.39 8.41
N PHE A 95 2.86 -0.79 9.41
CA PHE A 95 3.32 0.61 9.35
C PHE A 95 4.76 0.71 8.84
N LEU A 96 5.57 -0.31 9.12
CA LEU A 96 6.94 -0.40 8.68
C LEU A 96 7.14 -1.73 7.94
N VAL A 97 7.73 -1.66 6.75
CA VAL A 97 8.24 -2.82 6.02
C VAL A 97 9.72 -2.63 5.78
N GLN A 98 10.53 -3.63 6.11
CA GLN A 98 11.96 -3.67 5.84
C GLN A 98 12.25 -4.81 4.86
N ILE A 99 12.77 -4.47 3.68
CA ILE A 99 13.33 -5.46 2.77
C ILE A 99 14.80 -5.66 3.16
N CYS A 100 15.14 -6.90 3.51
CA CYS A 100 16.50 -7.33 3.80
C CYS A 100 17.04 -8.05 2.57
N ILE A 101 18.13 -7.55 2.01
CA ILE A 101 18.88 -8.27 0.97
C ILE A 101 19.89 -9.15 1.70
N LEU A 102 19.61 -10.46 1.69
CA LEU A 102 20.35 -11.45 2.45
C LEU A 102 21.59 -11.92 1.68
N GLU A 103 21.42 -12.19 0.39
CA GLU A 103 22.49 -12.69 -0.48
C GLU A 103 22.39 -12.06 -1.87
N ASN A 104 23.54 -11.78 -2.47
CA ASN A 104 23.65 -11.45 -3.88
C ASN A 104 24.25 -12.62 -4.68
N TYR A 105 24.05 -12.60 -5.99
CA TYR A 105 24.73 -13.53 -6.89
C TYR A 105 26.26 -13.46 -6.72
N GLN A 106 26.92 -14.62 -6.88
CA GLN A 106 28.38 -14.76 -6.75
C GLN A 106 28.93 -14.22 -5.40
N HIS A 107 28.09 -14.16 -4.36
CA HIS A 107 28.41 -13.56 -3.07
C HIS A 107 28.93 -12.11 -3.16
N GLY A 108 28.40 -11.34 -4.12
CA GLY A 108 28.78 -9.93 -4.28
C GLY A 108 28.50 -9.12 -3.01
N LYS A 109 29.44 -8.24 -2.64
CA LYS A 109 29.38 -7.48 -1.38
C LYS A 109 28.27 -6.43 -1.39
N ASP A 110 28.17 -5.63 -2.44
CA ASP A 110 27.23 -4.52 -2.55
C ASP A 110 26.03 -4.93 -3.43
N THR A 111 24.86 -4.32 -3.25
CA THR A 111 23.65 -4.61 -4.06
C THR A 111 23.21 -3.42 -4.92
N HIS A 112 22.79 -3.68 -6.16
CA HIS A 112 22.09 -2.72 -7.02
C HIS A 112 20.58 -2.97 -7.01
N VAL A 113 19.84 -2.04 -6.41
CA VAL A 113 18.37 -2.01 -6.52
C VAL A 113 17.98 -0.88 -7.46
N ARG A 114 17.64 -1.25 -8.70
CA ARG A 114 17.32 -0.30 -9.78
C ARG A 114 15.92 0.29 -9.69
N GLY A 115 14.99 -0.46 -9.10
CA GLY A 115 13.61 -0.04 -8.96
C GLY A 115 12.88 -0.90 -7.94
N LEU A 116 12.00 -0.26 -7.18
CA LEU A 116 11.16 -0.91 -6.19
C LEU A 116 9.76 -0.30 -6.23
N LYS A 117 8.74 -1.16 -6.20
CA LYS A 117 7.33 -0.79 -6.12
C LYS A 117 6.67 -1.63 -5.05
N ILE A 118 5.76 -1.03 -4.29
CA ILE A 118 4.90 -1.76 -3.37
C ILE A 118 3.46 -1.42 -3.67
N TRP A 119 2.60 -2.45 -3.67
CA TRP A 119 1.23 -2.37 -4.11
C TRP A 119 0.29 -2.58 -2.93
N ALA A 120 -0.66 -1.66 -2.80
CA ALA A 120 -1.79 -1.76 -1.88
C ALA A 120 -3.06 -1.98 -2.70
N PRO A 121 -4.08 -2.70 -2.17
CA PRO A 121 -5.37 -2.75 -2.82
C PRO A 121 -5.90 -1.32 -2.95
N SER A 122 -6.53 -0.99 -4.08
CA SER A 122 -7.20 0.30 -4.18
C SER A 122 -8.21 0.37 -3.05
N LEU A 123 -8.12 1.38 -2.19
CA LEU A 123 -9.22 1.78 -1.33
C LEU A 123 -10.41 1.92 -2.25
N ARG A 124 -11.27 0.91 -2.17
CA ARG A 124 -12.56 0.91 -2.80
C ARG A 124 -13.31 2.04 -2.11
N LEU A 125 -13.53 3.15 -2.82
CA LEU A 125 -14.32 4.28 -2.30
C LEU A 125 -15.72 3.80 -1.86
N ASP A 126 -16.19 2.71 -2.46
CA ASP A 126 -17.36 1.90 -2.09
C ASP A 126 -17.31 1.32 -0.66
N MET A 127 -16.15 1.23 -0.01
CA MET A 127 -16.05 0.89 1.42
C MET A 127 -16.04 2.10 2.35
N MET A 128 -15.79 3.31 1.83
CA MET A 128 -15.83 4.56 2.61
C MET A 128 -17.19 5.26 2.54
N VAL A 129 -18.01 4.91 1.54
CA VAL A 129 -19.40 5.38 1.40
C VAL A 129 -20.31 4.15 1.38
N PRO A 130 -20.97 3.79 2.49
CA PRO A 130 -21.80 2.59 2.59
C PRO A 130 -22.95 2.48 1.57
N GLU A 131 -23.26 3.54 0.82
CA GLU A 131 -24.42 3.62 -0.09
C GLU A 131 -24.07 3.82 -1.57
N MET A 132 -22.80 3.69 -1.97
CA MET A 132 -22.45 3.80 -3.39
C MET A 132 -22.39 2.41 -4.03
N PRO A 133 -23.36 2.03 -4.89
CA PRO A 133 -23.30 0.76 -5.62
C PRO A 133 -22.10 0.73 -6.59
N PRO A 134 -21.59 -0.46 -6.95
CA PRO A 134 -20.29 -0.63 -7.61
C PRO A 134 -20.22 -0.19 -9.08
N PHE A 135 -21.25 0.47 -9.62
CA PHE A 135 -21.26 0.93 -11.01
C PHE A 135 -21.05 2.45 -11.10
N SER A 136 -20.03 2.85 -11.85
CA SER A 136 -19.61 4.24 -12.06
C SER A 136 -20.12 4.81 -13.39
N THR A 137 -21.30 4.42 -13.84
CA THR A 137 -21.84 4.91 -15.11
C THR A 137 -22.05 6.42 -15.00
N LEU A 138 -21.66 7.17 -16.04
CA LEU A 138 -21.75 8.63 -16.11
C LEU A 138 -23.18 9.12 -15.80
N GLU A 139 -24.19 8.38 -16.25
CA GLU A 139 -25.62 8.63 -16.01
C GLU A 139 -25.94 8.67 -14.52
N TYR A 140 -25.38 7.76 -13.72
CA TYR A 140 -25.61 7.72 -12.27
C TYR A 140 -24.97 8.91 -11.57
N GLN A 141 -23.77 9.31 -11.99
CA GLN A 141 -23.07 10.48 -11.41
C GLN A 141 -23.83 11.78 -11.65
N MET A 142 -24.44 11.94 -12.84
CA MET A 142 -25.26 13.11 -13.15
C MET A 142 -26.57 13.11 -12.34
N GLN A 143 -27.20 11.95 -12.15
CA GLN A 143 -28.45 11.82 -11.42
C GLN A 143 -28.33 12.10 -9.91
N VAL A 144 -27.20 11.72 -9.29
CA VAL A 144 -26.92 12.04 -7.87
C VAL A 144 -26.71 13.55 -7.67
N LEU A 145 -26.06 14.23 -8.62
CA LEU A 145 -25.88 15.69 -8.58
C LEU A 145 -27.21 16.44 -8.73
N ASP A 146 -28.11 15.98 -9.60
CA ASP A 146 -29.44 16.56 -9.75
C ASP A 146 -30.32 16.37 -8.51
N ASN A 147 -30.25 15.21 -7.86
CA ASN A 147 -31.00 14.94 -6.64
C ASN A 147 -30.48 15.73 -5.41
N SER A 148 -29.18 16.03 -5.36
CA SER A 148 -28.57 16.88 -4.33
C SER A 148 -29.09 18.31 -4.34
N LEU A 149 -29.53 18.82 -5.49
CA LEU A 149 -29.98 20.21 -5.66
C LEU A 149 -31.47 20.41 -5.34
N ASN A 150 -32.23 19.33 -5.13
CA ASN A 150 -33.70 19.36 -5.03
C ASN A 150 -34.26 18.99 -3.65
N THR A 151 -33.51 19.17 -2.57
CA THR A 151 -34.04 19.01 -1.21
C THR A 151 -34.78 20.29 -0.76
N PRO A 152 -36.10 20.25 -0.48
CA PRO A 152 -36.81 21.42 0.02
C PRO A 152 -36.45 21.69 1.49
N HIS A 153 -35.91 22.88 1.76
CA HIS A 153 -35.72 23.40 3.13
C HIS A 153 -37.08 23.48 3.86
N SER A 154 -37.33 22.59 4.82
CA SER A 154 -38.47 22.72 5.74
C SER A 154 -38.16 23.77 6.82
N SER A 155 -38.59 25.02 6.59
CA SER A 155 -38.62 26.06 7.64
C SER A 155 -39.86 25.83 8.53
N LYS A 156 -39.66 25.36 9.76
CA LYS A 156 -40.72 25.32 10.79
C LYS A 156 -40.89 26.71 11.41
N ARG A 157 -41.96 27.43 11.06
CA ARG A 157 -42.46 28.60 11.83
C ARG A 157 -43.39 28.10 12.93
N SER A 158 -42.99 28.19 14.19
CA SER A 158 -43.87 28.05 15.35
C SER A 158 -44.66 29.35 15.55
N ARG A 159 -45.99 29.26 15.72
CA ARG A 159 -46.85 30.36 16.20
C ARG A 159 -47.15 30.14 17.68
N PRO A 160 -47.22 31.19 18.53
CA PRO A 160 -47.62 31.03 19.93
C PRO A 160 -49.15 30.97 20.06
N ALA A 161 -49.62 30.15 21.00
CA ALA A 161 -51.04 29.98 21.32
C ALA A 161 -51.51 31.06 22.33
N ILE A 162 -52.72 31.59 22.11
CA ILE A 162 -53.43 32.49 23.04
C ILE A 162 -54.49 31.65 23.78
N PRO A 163 -54.65 31.74 25.11
CA PRO A 163 -55.76 31.10 25.81
C PRO A 163 -56.92 32.10 26.03
N GLY A 164 -58.11 31.79 25.51
CA GLY A 164 -59.41 32.20 26.09
C GLY A 164 -60.02 30.97 26.75
N GLY A 165 -60.74 31.00 27.87
CA GLY A 165 -61.60 32.04 28.43
C GLY A 165 -63.04 31.50 28.44
N GLY A 166 -63.52 31.05 29.60
CA GLY A 166 -64.94 30.81 29.91
C GLY A 166 -65.36 29.33 30.05
N GLN A 167 -65.71 28.89 31.26
CA GLN A 167 -67.00 29.17 31.89
C GLN A 167 -66.80 29.37 33.40
#